data_AF-A0A0A9YIW2-F1
#
_entry.id   AF-A0A0A9YIW2-F1
#
_cell.length_a   1.000
_cell.length_b   1.000
_cell.length_c   1.000
_cell.angle_alpha   90.00
_cell.angle_beta   90.00
_cell.angle_gamma   90.00
#
_symmetry.space_group_name_H-M   'P 1'
#
loop_
_entity.id
_entity.type
_entity.pdbx_description
1 polymer ?
#
loop_
_entity_poly.entity_id
_entity_poly.type
_entity_poly.pdbx_seq_one_letter_code
_entity_poly.pdbx_strand_id
1 'polypeptide(L)'
;LKQTDRHVILEIKAPLANIARTELVADDFNVFFSSPPYYLRLKLPGQVRESMTESGTYDVDGGIFTFRLEKVIEGQNFEDLDLIGKFLFAHKKYQARPKIEVLDDVLPSS
;
A
#
# COMPACT_ATOMS: atom_id res chain seq x y z
N LEU A 1 -9.60 3.69 6.31
CA LEU A 1 -8.64 3.86 7.43
C LEU A 1 -9.36 4.54 8.57
N LYS A 2 -9.20 4.04 9.79
CA LYS A 2 -9.74 4.62 11.03
C LYS A 2 -8.62 4.65 12.07
N GLN A 3 -8.78 5.37 13.18
CA GLN A 3 -7.80 5.37 14.26
C GLN A 3 -8.44 5.42 15.65
N THR A 4 -7.69 4.95 16.64
CA THR A 4 -7.89 5.16 18.07
C THR A 4 -6.62 5.78 18.66
N ASP A 5 -6.56 5.99 19.96
CA ASP A 5 -5.35 6.53 20.60
C ASP A 5 -4.13 5.62 20.41
N ARG A 6 -4.34 4.30 20.30
CA ARG A 6 -3.27 3.31 20.20
C ARG A 6 -3.07 2.71 18.81
N HIS A 7 -4.12 2.69 17.99
CA HIS A 7 -4.12 1.89 16.77
C HIS A 7 -4.55 2.69 15.55
N VAL A 8 -4.01 2.29 14.40
CA VAL A 8 -4.56 2.59 13.08
C VAL A 8 -5.24 1.32 12.56
N ILE A 9 -6.49 1.45 12.13
CA ILE A 9 -7.32 0.35 11.65
C ILE A 9 -7.42 0.44 10.13
N LEU A 10 -6.89 -0.57 9.45
CA LEU A 10 -6.89 -0.68 7.99
C LEU A 10 -7.92 -1.73 7.55
N GLU A 11 -9.00 -1.26 6.95
CA GLU A 11 -10.04 -2.09 6.33
C GLU A 11 -9.82 -2.11 4.81
N ILE A 12 -9.65 -3.31 4.22
CA ILE A 12 -9.39 -3.50 2.78
C ILE A 12 -10.45 -4.43 2.21
N LYS A 13 -11.25 -3.93 1.26
CA LYS A 13 -12.19 -4.75 0.51
C LYS A 13 -11.47 -5.44 -0.66
N ALA A 14 -11.34 -6.76 -0.57
CA ALA A 14 -10.61 -7.58 -1.53
C ALA A 14 -11.33 -8.94 -1.71
N PRO A 15 -12.51 -8.98 -2.37
CA PRO A 15 -13.34 -10.19 -2.46
C PRO A 15 -12.72 -11.30 -3.32
N LEU A 16 -11.77 -10.97 -4.20
CA LEU A 16 -11.06 -11.95 -5.04
C LEU A 16 -9.71 -12.36 -4.44
N ALA A 17 -9.48 -12.03 -3.16
CA ALA A 17 -8.21 -12.26 -2.49
C ALA A 17 -7.90 -13.75 -2.34
N ASN A 18 -6.66 -14.11 -2.61
CA ASN A 18 -6.11 -15.37 -2.16
C ASN A 18 -5.70 -15.25 -0.68
N ILE A 19 -6.61 -15.62 0.23
CA ILE A 19 -6.42 -15.53 1.69
C ILE A 19 -5.14 -16.28 2.12
N ALA A 20 -4.88 -17.46 1.56
CA ALA A 20 -3.70 -18.27 1.89
C ALA A 20 -2.36 -17.62 1.46
N ARG A 21 -2.41 -16.59 0.61
CA ARG A 21 -1.26 -15.80 0.17
C ARG A 21 -1.40 -14.33 0.57
N THR A 22 -2.10 -14.08 1.67
CA THR A 22 -2.25 -12.73 2.21
C THR A 22 -1.12 -12.42 3.17
N GLU A 23 -0.50 -11.27 2.95
CA GLU A 23 0.55 -10.73 3.80
C GLU A 23 0.32 -9.23 4.01
N LEU A 24 0.54 -8.78 5.25
CA LEU A 24 0.60 -7.38 5.61
C LEU A 24 1.94 -7.14 6.30
N VAL A 25 2.68 -6.13 5.86
CA VAL A 25 3.94 -5.71 6.50
C VAL A 25 3.84 -4.24 6.85
N ALA A 26 4.15 -3.91 8.10
CA ALA A 26 4.27 -2.52 8.57
C ALA A 26 5.73 -2.19 8.92
N ASP A 27 6.28 -1.18 8.26
CA ASP A 27 7.66 -0.74 8.41
C ASP A 27 7.72 0.80 8.50
N ASP A 28 7.91 1.29 9.72
CA ASP A 28 7.86 2.71 10.08
C ASP A 28 6.57 3.39 9.55
N PHE A 29 6.69 4.21 8.53
CA PHE A 29 5.57 4.93 7.92
C PHE A 29 4.88 4.11 6.83
N ASN A 30 5.47 2.99 6.40
CA ASN A 30 5.01 2.24 5.24
C ASN A 30 4.16 1.05 5.67
N VAL A 31 3.08 0.82 4.93
CA VAL A 31 2.26 -0.38 5.04
C VAL A 31 2.15 -1.02 3.67
N PHE A 32 2.50 -2.29 3.60
CA PHE A 32 2.42 -3.11 2.39
C PHE A 32 1.37 -4.18 2.61
N PHE A 33 0.40 -4.27 1.71
CA PHE A 33 -0.58 -5.34 1.68
C PHE A 33 -0.45 -6.06 0.35
N SER A 34 -0.34 -7.38 0.40
CA SER A 34 -0.30 -8.25 -0.77
C SER A 34 -1.27 -9.40 -0.56
N SER A 35 -2.21 -9.56 -1.50
CA SER A 35 -3.11 -10.70 -1.54
C SER A 35 -3.58 -10.87 -2.98
N PRO A 36 -2.94 -11.72 -3.80
CA PRO A 36 -3.20 -11.79 -5.23
C PRO A 36 -4.70 -11.86 -5.55
N PRO A 37 -5.21 -11.03 -6.49
CA PRO A 37 -4.46 -10.13 -7.38
C PRO A 37 -4.19 -8.72 -6.80
N TYR A 38 -4.54 -8.46 -5.54
CA TYR A 38 -4.45 -7.14 -4.92
C TYR A 38 -3.06 -6.85 -4.36
N TYR A 39 -2.59 -5.64 -4.60
CA TYR A 39 -1.40 -5.08 -3.97
C TYR A 39 -1.68 -3.62 -3.59
N LEU A 40 -1.30 -3.24 -2.39
CA LEU A 40 -1.45 -1.88 -1.88
C LEU A 40 -0.21 -1.48 -1.10
N ARG A 41 0.27 -0.27 -1.36
CA ARG A 41 1.36 0.35 -0.62
C ARG A 41 0.92 1.72 -0.13
N LEU A 42 0.92 1.89 1.18
CA LEU A 42 0.57 3.14 1.85
C LEU A 42 1.78 3.73 2.56
N LYS A 43 1.88 5.06 2.55
CA LYS A 43 2.75 5.84 3.43
C LYS A 43 1.88 6.64 4.38
N LEU A 44 1.77 6.20 5.62
CA LEU A 44 0.99 6.85 6.68
C LEU A 44 1.67 8.13 7.18
N PRO A 45 0.92 9.05 7.80
CA PRO A 45 1.45 10.31 8.34
C PRO A 45 2.25 10.13 9.64
N GLY A 46 2.15 8.97 10.30
CA GLY A 46 2.90 8.61 11.49
C GLY A 46 3.43 7.18 11.41
N GLN A 47 4.36 6.85 12.30
CA GLN A 47 4.97 5.53 12.36
C GLN A 47 4.04 4.51 13.02
N VAL A 48 3.98 3.32 12.43
CA VAL A 48 3.23 2.18 12.92
C VAL A 48 4.11 0.92 12.96
N ARG A 49 3.67 -0.06 13.74
CA ARG A 49 4.26 -1.40 13.81
C ARG A 49 3.16 -2.45 13.82
N GLU A 50 3.53 -3.68 13.49
CA GLU A 50 2.64 -4.83 13.63
C GLU A 50 2.29 -5.05 15.10
N SER A 51 1.03 -5.40 15.37
CA SER A 51 0.63 -5.76 16.72
C SER A 51 1.18 -7.14 17.05
N MET A 52 1.73 -7.30 18.27
CA MET A 52 2.34 -8.55 18.71
C MET A 52 1.32 -9.66 19.01
N THR A 53 0.05 -9.30 19.16
CA THR A 53 -0.99 -10.21 19.66
C THR A 53 -2.03 -10.60 18.61
N GLU A 54 -2.26 -9.77 17.60
CA GLU A 54 -3.30 -10.02 16.60
C GLU A 54 -2.92 -9.41 15.24
N SER A 55 -2.75 -10.26 14.22
CA SER A 55 -2.25 -9.84 12.91
C SER A 55 -3.35 -9.43 11.92
N GLY A 56 -4.64 -9.62 12.24
CA GLY A 56 -5.78 -9.17 11.43
C GLY A 56 -6.90 -10.20 11.31
N THR A 57 -8.08 -9.77 10.84
CA THR A 57 -9.24 -10.63 10.59
C THR A 57 -9.71 -10.53 9.14
N TYR A 58 -10.44 -11.55 8.66
CA TYR A 58 -11.06 -11.55 7.35
C TYR A 58 -12.54 -11.94 7.43
N ASP A 59 -13.40 -11.07 6.93
CA ASP A 59 -14.82 -11.35 6.71
C ASP A 59 -14.99 -11.94 5.30
N VAL A 60 -15.32 -13.24 5.25
CA VAL A 60 -15.48 -13.99 3.99
C VAL A 60 -16.72 -13.53 3.23
N ASP A 61 -17.80 -13.18 3.92
CA ASP A 61 -19.06 -12.79 3.29
C ASP A 61 -18.95 -11.38 2.68
N GLY A 62 -18.31 -10.47 3.40
CA GLY A 62 -18.04 -9.10 2.93
C GLY A 62 -16.85 -8.97 1.98
N GLY A 63 -15.92 -9.93 2.02
CA GLY A 63 -14.63 -9.85 1.35
C GLY A 63 -13.74 -8.75 1.92
N ILE A 64 -13.71 -8.59 3.25
CA ILE A 64 -13.06 -7.46 3.93
C ILE A 64 -11.99 -7.96 4.90
N PHE A 65 -10.75 -7.51 4.69
CA PHE A 65 -9.68 -7.64 5.69
C PHE A 65 -9.72 -6.47 6.67
N THR A 66 -9.51 -6.75 7.96
CA THR A 66 -9.34 -5.73 9.00
C THR A 66 -8.02 -5.96 9.73
N PHE A 67 -7.12 -4.99 9.62
CA PHE A 67 -5.81 -5.01 10.27
C PHE A 67 -5.71 -3.92 11.34
N ARG A 68 -5.12 -4.26 12.49
CA ARG A 68 -4.84 -3.31 13.58
C ARG A 68 -3.34 -3.10 13.68
N LEU A 69 -2.90 -1.90 13.32
CA LEU A 69 -1.51 -1.49 13.38
C LEU A 69 -1.31 -0.63 14.64
N GLU A 70 -0.30 -0.94 15.44
CA GLU A 70 0.02 -0.16 16.63
C GLU A 70 0.75 1.12 16.24
N LYS A 71 0.34 2.25 16.81
CA LYS A 71 1.11 3.48 16.69
C LYS A 71 2.41 3.34 17.48
N VAL A 72 3.51 3.85 16.91
CA VAL A 72 4.77 3.92 17.65
C VAL A 72 4.65 4.92 18.79
N ILE A 73 3.97 6.04 18.55
CA ILE A 73 3.66 7.06 19.56
C ILE A 73 2.17 6.96 19.91
N GLU A 74 1.88 6.46 21.12
CA GLU A 74 0.52 6.42 21.66
C GLU A 74 -0.05 7.83 21.82
N GLY A 75 -1.31 8.02 21.43
CA GLY A 75 -2.00 9.31 21.42
C GLY A 75 -1.67 10.21 20.21
N GLN A 76 -0.74 9.83 19.33
CA GLN A 76 -0.47 10.61 18.12
C GLN A 76 -1.70 10.62 17.20
N ASN A 77 -2.19 11.80 16.82
CA ASN A 77 -3.23 11.92 15.81
C ASN A 77 -2.64 11.78 14.40
N PHE A 78 -3.24 10.92 13.58
CA PHE A 78 -2.89 10.75 12.17
C PHE A 78 -3.87 11.59 11.35
N GLU A 79 -3.39 12.68 10.76
CA GLU A 79 -4.24 13.60 9.99
C GLU A 79 -4.64 13.01 8.63
N ASP A 80 -5.76 13.47 8.08
CA ASP A 80 -6.24 13.17 6.72
C ASP A 80 -6.46 11.67 6.41
N LEU A 81 -6.74 10.80 7.39
CA LEU A 81 -6.96 9.37 7.16
C LEU A 81 -8.15 9.05 6.22
N ASP A 82 -9.07 9.99 6.06
CA ASP A 82 -10.18 9.98 5.11
C ASP A 82 -9.71 10.25 3.66
N LEU A 83 -8.59 10.96 3.48
CA LEU A 83 -7.99 11.27 2.18
C LEU A 83 -6.98 10.20 1.78
N ILE A 84 -7.43 8.95 1.65
CA ILE A 84 -6.59 7.76 1.36
C ILE A 84 -5.65 7.98 0.17
N GLY A 85 -6.08 8.73 -0.84
CA GLY A 85 -5.27 9.06 -2.02
C GLY A 85 -3.94 9.77 -1.70
N LYS A 86 -3.82 10.47 -0.57
CA LYS A 86 -2.58 11.11 -0.11
C LYS A 86 -1.52 10.10 0.32
N PHE A 87 -1.93 8.94 0.81
CA PHE A 87 -1.04 7.92 1.35
C PHE A 87 -0.66 6.87 0.30
N LEU A 88 -1.39 6.81 -0.82
CA LEU A 88 -0.99 5.97 -1.94
C LEU A 88 0.39 6.44 -2.41
N PHE A 89 1.34 5.51 -2.50
CA PHE A 89 2.56 5.80 -3.21
C PHE A 89 2.20 6.21 -4.63
N ALA A 90 2.60 7.43 -5.02
CA ALA A 90 2.41 7.89 -6.38
C ALA A 90 3.07 6.88 -7.31
N HIS A 91 2.26 6.21 -8.14
CA HIS A 91 2.78 5.54 -9.31
C HIS A 91 3.52 6.63 -10.08
N LYS A 92 4.81 6.43 -10.37
CA LYS A 92 5.60 7.41 -11.13
C LYS A 92 4.74 7.82 -12.32
N LYS A 93 4.38 9.10 -12.43
CA LYS A 93 3.80 9.60 -13.68
C LYS A 93 4.85 9.30 -14.72
N TYR A 94 4.60 8.32 -15.59
CA TYR A 94 5.46 8.03 -16.72
C TYR A 94 5.46 9.30 -17.57
N GLN A 95 6.43 10.17 -17.32
CA GLN A 95 6.79 11.26 -18.21
C GLN A 95 7.47 10.58 -19.38
N ALA A 96 6.70 10.11 -20.36
CA ALA A 96 7.25 9.60 -21.60
C ALA A 96 8.09 10.72 -22.21
N ARG A 97 9.42 10.59 -22.14
CA ARG A 97 10.32 11.48 -22.87
C ARG A 97 10.33 10.95 -24.30
N PRO A 98 9.76 11.65 -25.30
CA PRO A 98 9.90 11.21 -26.67
C PRO A 98 11.38 11.23 -27.03
N LYS A 99 11.95 10.06 -27.33
CA LYS A 99 13.33 9.89 -27.78
C LYS A 99 13.25 9.43 -29.23
N ILE A 100 13.58 10.34 -30.16
CA ILE A 100 13.71 10.03 -31.58
C ILE A 100 15.22 9.86 -31.83
N GLU A 101 15.61 8.68 -32.30
CA GLU A 101 16.97 8.39 -32.74
C GLU A 101 16.93 8.19 -34.25
N VAL A 102 17.78 8.90 -34.98
CA VAL A 102 17.96 8.73 -36.44
C VAL A 102 18.93 7.57 -36.63
N LEU A 103 18.50 6.54 -37.35
CA LEU A 103 19.38 5.47 -37.78
C LEU A 103 20.06 5.92 -39.08
N ASP A 104 21.38 5.97 -39.09
CA ASP A 104 22.13 6.18 -40.32
C ASP A 104 22.05 4.90 -41.17
N ASP A 105 21.44 5.01 -42.35
CA ASP A 105 21.42 3.94 -43.33
C ASP A 105 22.85 3.69 -43.84
N VAL A 106 23.44 2.57 -43.44
CA VAL A 106 24.74 2.12 -43.97
C VAL A 106 24.53 1.67 -45.42
N LEU A 107 24.87 2.53 -46.37
CA LEU A 107 25.04 2.12 -47.76
C LEU A 107 26.25 1.17 -47.86
N PRO A 108 26.11 -0.03 -48.44
CA PRO A 108 27.24 -0.93 -48.64
C PRO A 108 28.17 -0.36 -49.71
N SER A 109 29.43 -0.10 -49.34
CA SER A 109 30.50 0.25 -50.28
C SER A 109 30.79 -0.94 -51.20
N SER A 110 30.68 -0.71 -52.51
CA SER A 110 31.05 -1.66 -53.58
C SER A 110 32.56 -1.80 -53.75
#